data_AF-A0A1G0EZW5-F1
#
_entry.id   AF-A0A1G0EZW5-F1
#
_cell.length_a   1.000
_cell.length_b   1.000
_cell.length_c   1.000
_cell.angle_alpha   90.00
_cell.angle_beta   90.00
_cell.angle_gamma   90.00
#
_symmetry.space_group_name_H-M   'P 1'
#
loop_
_entity.id
_entity.type
_entity.pdbx_description
1 polymer ?
#
loop_
_entity_poly.entity_id
_entity_poly.type
_entity_poly.pdbx_seq_one_letter_code
_entity_poly.pdbx_strand_id
1 'polypeptide(L)'
;MNITVTLFGQMAAFILLIWFVNKVLWGPVSSMMEARQKRIADGLAAAEKGKHDAELAEKRAKDILQDAKAQASEIVANGQKRAGELVEESKANARAEGERILAAARAEIERELNQAREQLRGQLASVAIVGAEKILKKEVNRQAHSDMLNDLAAQI
;
A
#
# COMPACT_ATOMS: atom_id res chain seq x y z
N MET A 1 -21.71 5.15 -111.64
CA MET A 1 -21.52 4.39 -110.38
C MET A 1 -22.90 4.16 -109.76
N ASN A 2 -23.26 2.92 -109.43
CA ASN A 2 -24.65 2.59 -109.08
C ASN A 2 -24.92 2.94 -107.60
N ILE A 3 -25.60 4.07 -107.35
CA ILE A 3 -25.81 4.69 -106.02
C ILE A 3 -26.45 3.72 -105.02
N THR A 4 -27.31 2.83 -105.51
CA THR A 4 -27.99 1.81 -104.70
C THR A 4 -27.01 0.79 -104.11
N VAL A 5 -26.00 0.35 -104.89
CA VAL A 5 -25.00 -0.62 -104.44
C VAL A 5 -24.10 -0.02 -103.35
N THR A 6 -23.72 1.26 -103.50
CA THR A 6 -22.93 1.97 -102.50
C THR A 6 -23.70 2.19 -101.20
N LEU A 7 -25.01 2.45 -101.26
CA LEU A 7 -25.85 2.64 -100.08
C LEU A 7 -26.00 1.35 -99.26
N PHE A 8 -26.28 0.21 -99.91
CA PHE A 8 -26.39 -1.08 -99.22
C PHE A 8 -25.05 -1.52 -98.62
N GLY A 9 -23.92 -1.29 -99.31
CA GLY A 9 -22.58 -1.55 -98.78
C GLY A 9 -22.26 -0.71 -97.54
N GLN A 10 -22.60 0.58 -97.55
CA GLN A 10 -22.43 1.47 -96.39
C GLN A 10 -23.31 1.04 -95.20
N MET A 11 -24.55 0.62 -95.45
CA MET A 11 -25.44 0.09 -94.41
C MET A 11 -24.89 -1.17 -93.75
N ALA A 12 -24.40 -2.13 -94.56
CA ALA A 12 -23.79 -3.36 -94.05
C ALA A 12 -22.53 -3.06 -93.21
N ALA A 13 -21.67 -2.14 -93.69
CA ALA A 13 -20.49 -1.70 -92.96
C ALA A 13 -20.85 -1.00 -91.63
N PHE A 14 -21.90 -0.17 -91.62
CA PHE A 14 -22.38 0.51 -90.42
C PHE A 14 -22.95 -0.47 -89.38
N ILE A 15 -23.70 -1.48 -89.82
CA ILE A 15 -24.22 -2.54 -88.94
C ILE A 15 -23.08 -3.38 -88.35
N LEU A 16 -22.09 -3.75 -89.17
CA LEU A 16 -20.89 -4.45 -88.70
C LEU A 16 -20.09 -3.62 -87.69
N LEU A 17 -19.97 -2.31 -87.91
CA LEU A 17 -19.33 -1.38 -86.98
C LEU A 17 -20.07 -1.34 -85.63
N ILE A 18 -21.40 -1.17 -85.64
CA ILE A 18 -22.19 -1.16 -84.40
C ILE A 18 -22.03 -2.48 -83.64
N TRP A 19 -22.08 -3.61 -84.36
CA TRP A 19 -21.90 -4.92 -83.76
C TRP A 19 -20.52 -5.06 -83.11
N PHE A 20 -19.45 -4.62 -83.80
CA PHE A 20 -18.09 -4.62 -83.27
C PHE A 20 -17.95 -3.72 -82.03
N VAL A 21 -18.48 -2.50 -82.07
CA VAL A 21 -18.42 -1.55 -80.94
C VAL A 21 -19.18 -2.10 -79.73
N ASN A 22 -20.37 -2.66 -79.94
CA ASN A 22 -21.16 -3.23 -78.86
C ASN A 22 -20.47 -4.48 -78.26
N LYS A 23 -19.91 -5.37 -79.11
CA LYS A 23 -19.24 -6.59 -78.66
C LYS A 23 -17.90 -6.35 -77.97
N VAL A 24 -17.12 -5.37 -78.44
CA VAL A 24 -15.71 -5.18 -78.04
C VAL A 24 -15.51 -3.99 -77.10
N LEU A 25 -16.18 -2.85 -77.32
CA LEU A 25 -15.95 -1.63 -76.52
C LEU A 25 -16.91 -1.47 -75.34
N TRP A 26 -18.17 -1.93 -75.45
CA TRP A 26 -19.16 -1.70 -74.39
C TRP A 26 -18.79 -2.39 -73.07
N GLY A 27 -18.30 -3.63 -73.14
CA GLY A 27 -17.88 -4.41 -71.97
C GLY A 27 -16.77 -3.73 -71.15
N PRO A 28 -15.60 -3.42 -71.75
CA PRO A 28 -14.51 -2.74 -71.05
C PRO A 28 -14.86 -1.35 -70.50
N VAL A 29 -15.71 -0.59 -71.20
CA VAL A 29 -16.14 0.74 -70.73
C VAL A 29 -17.08 0.62 -69.53
N SER A 30 -18.06 -0.28 -69.58
CA SER A 30 -18.97 -0.52 -68.45
C SER A 30 -18.23 -1.06 -67.23
N SER A 31 -17.31 -2.01 -67.42
CA SER A 31 -16.54 -2.59 -66.31
C SER A 31 -15.61 -1.58 -65.64
N MET A 32 -15.00 -0.65 -66.40
CA MET A 32 -14.23 0.45 -65.82
C MET A 32 -15.09 1.42 -65.00
N MET A 33 -16.30 1.73 -65.47
CA MET A 33 -17.25 2.58 -64.74
C MET A 33 -17.72 1.91 -63.44
N GLU A 34 -18.12 0.64 -63.51
CA GLU A 34 -18.52 -0.15 -62.35
C GLU A 34 -17.37 -0.31 -61.35
N ALA A 35 -16.15 -0.59 -61.80
CA ALA A 35 -14.97 -0.69 -60.95
C ALA A 35 -14.69 0.64 -60.21
N ARG A 36 -14.86 1.78 -60.90
CA ARG A 36 -14.72 3.11 -60.29
C ARG A 36 -15.80 3.37 -59.26
N GLN A 37 -17.06 3.08 -59.59
CA GLN A 37 -18.19 3.24 -58.67
C GLN A 37 -18.00 2.38 -57.42
N LYS A 38 -17.58 1.12 -57.61
CA LYS A 38 -17.30 0.19 -56.50
C LYS A 38 -16.15 0.69 -55.63
N ARG A 39 -15.03 1.13 -56.19
CA ARG A 39 -13.91 1.69 -55.39
C ARG A 39 -14.34 2.91 -54.57
N ILE A 40 -15.18 3.77 -55.11
CA ILE A 40 -15.68 4.94 -54.38
C ILE A 40 -16.62 4.51 -53.24
N ALA A 41 -17.56 3.60 -53.52
CA ALA A 41 -18.49 3.09 -52.52
C ALA A 41 -17.74 2.36 -51.39
N ASP A 42 -16.82 1.47 -51.73
CA ASP A 42 -16.00 0.73 -50.76
C ASP A 42 -15.11 1.68 -49.95
N GLY A 43 -14.52 2.69 -50.60
CA GLY A 43 -13.71 3.70 -49.94
C GLY A 43 -14.50 4.57 -48.96
N LEU A 44 -15.72 4.99 -49.35
CA LEU A 44 -16.59 5.77 -48.48
C LEU A 44 -17.10 4.93 -47.30
N ALA A 45 -17.49 3.68 -47.54
CA ALA A 45 -17.89 2.75 -46.49
C ALA A 45 -16.75 2.46 -45.50
N ALA A 46 -15.54 2.27 -46.01
CA ALA A 46 -14.35 2.08 -45.17
C ALA A 46 -14.01 3.33 -44.35
N ALA A 47 -14.16 4.53 -44.93
CA ALA A 47 -13.94 5.79 -44.22
C ALA A 47 -14.96 6.01 -43.10
N GLU A 48 -16.25 5.77 -43.38
CA GLU A 48 -17.32 5.89 -42.38
C GLU A 48 -17.13 4.89 -41.24
N LYS A 49 -16.82 3.62 -41.58
CA LYS A 49 -16.50 2.60 -40.59
C LYS A 49 -15.28 2.98 -39.75
N GLY A 50 -14.22 3.47 -40.39
CA GLY A 50 -13.01 3.91 -39.69
C GLY A 50 -13.27 5.08 -38.73
N LYS A 51 -14.12 6.04 -39.13
CA LYS A 51 -14.54 7.13 -38.26
C LYS A 51 -15.35 6.62 -37.07
N HIS A 52 -16.32 5.74 -37.31
CA HIS A 52 -17.13 5.17 -36.24
C HIS A 52 -16.30 4.33 -35.25
N ASP A 53 -15.39 3.49 -35.75
CA ASP A 53 -14.49 2.68 -34.93
C ASP A 53 -13.55 3.58 -34.11
N ALA A 54 -13.07 4.69 -34.68
CA ALA A 54 -12.25 5.67 -33.97
C ALA A 54 -13.02 6.38 -32.85
N GLU A 55 -14.26 6.83 -33.11
CA GLU A 55 -15.13 7.42 -32.09
C GLU A 55 -15.43 6.43 -30.95
N LEU A 56 -15.69 5.16 -31.29
CA LEU A 56 -15.92 4.11 -30.31
C LEU A 56 -14.66 3.81 -29.48
N ALA A 57 -13.49 3.77 -30.11
CA ALA A 57 -12.21 3.59 -29.43
C ALA A 57 -11.90 4.76 -28.50
N GLU A 58 -12.16 6.00 -28.92
CA GLU A 58 -11.98 7.19 -28.08
C GLU A 58 -12.90 7.16 -26.86
N LYS A 59 -14.17 6.79 -27.06
CA LYS A 59 -15.12 6.65 -25.95
C LYS A 59 -14.67 5.59 -24.95
N ARG A 60 -14.29 4.39 -25.42
CA ARG A 60 -13.76 3.33 -24.56
C ARG A 60 -12.49 3.75 -23.82
N ALA A 61 -11.59 4.48 -24.48
CA ALA A 61 -10.38 5.00 -23.84
C ALA A 61 -10.71 6.01 -22.73
N LYS A 62 -11.68 6.89 -22.95
CA LYS A 62 -12.18 7.83 -21.93
C LYS A 62 -12.79 7.09 -20.74
N ASP A 63 -13.63 6.09 -20.99
CA ASP A 63 -14.26 5.28 -19.94
C ASP A 63 -13.20 4.55 -19.10
N ILE A 64 -12.23 3.90 -19.76
CA ILE A 64 -11.11 3.22 -19.08
C ILE A 64 -10.28 4.20 -18.23
N LEU A 65 -9.99 5.39 -18.74
CA LEU A 65 -9.24 6.41 -17.99
C LEU A 65 -10.03 6.91 -16.77
N GLN A 66 -11.34 7.07 -16.90
CA GLN A 66 -12.20 7.47 -15.79
C GLN A 66 -12.25 6.39 -14.72
N ASP A 67 -12.43 5.13 -15.11
CA ASP A 67 -12.46 3.98 -14.20
C ASP A 67 -11.11 3.81 -13.50
N ALA A 68 -10.00 3.90 -14.25
CA ALA A 68 -8.65 3.83 -13.68
C ALA A 68 -8.40 4.95 -12.67
N LYS A 69 -8.89 6.17 -12.94
CA LYS A 69 -8.78 7.29 -12.01
C LYS A 69 -9.61 7.05 -10.74
N ALA A 70 -10.82 6.52 -10.88
CA ALA A 70 -11.68 6.18 -9.75
C ALA A 70 -11.02 5.10 -8.86
N GLN A 71 -10.50 4.03 -9.46
CA GLN A 71 -9.77 2.97 -8.76
C GLN A 71 -8.52 3.51 -8.07
N ALA A 72 -7.75 4.38 -8.73
CA ALA A 72 -6.56 5.00 -8.13
C ALA A 72 -6.94 5.84 -6.90
N SER A 73 -8.00 6.65 -6.99
CA SER A 73 -8.51 7.42 -5.86
C SER A 73 -8.98 6.53 -4.71
N GLU A 74 -9.65 5.41 -5.01
CA GLU A 74 -10.08 4.44 -4.01
C GLU A 74 -8.89 3.77 -3.32
N ILE A 75 -7.87 3.35 -4.06
CA ILE A 75 -6.63 2.76 -3.50
C ILE A 75 -5.95 3.75 -2.55
N VAL A 76 -5.84 5.02 -2.95
CA VAL A 76 -5.23 6.04 -2.10
C VAL A 76 -6.05 6.28 -0.83
N ALA A 77 -7.38 6.38 -0.95
CA ALA A 77 -8.27 6.57 0.19
C ALA A 77 -8.20 5.38 1.18
N ASN A 78 -8.21 4.15 0.66
CA ASN A 78 -8.05 2.94 1.46
C ASN A 78 -6.68 2.87 2.13
N GLY A 79 -5.62 3.27 1.42
CA GLY A 79 -4.27 3.38 1.97
C GLY A 79 -4.17 4.38 3.12
N GLN A 80 -4.77 5.57 2.96
CA GLN A 80 -4.82 6.59 4.02
C GLN A 80 -5.62 6.12 5.23
N LYS A 81 -6.77 5.49 5.02
CA LYS A 81 -7.57 4.91 6.10
C LYS A 81 -6.77 3.85 6.87
N ARG A 82 -6.12 2.92 6.16
CA ARG A 82 -5.34 1.85 6.78
C ARG A 82 -4.12 2.39 7.53
N ALA A 83 -3.46 3.42 6.99
CA ALA A 83 -2.37 4.10 7.67
C ALA A 83 -2.86 4.77 8.98
N GLY A 84 -4.03 5.42 8.95
CA GLY A 84 -4.65 5.98 10.15
C GLY A 84 -4.96 4.93 11.22
N GLU A 85 -5.58 3.81 10.83
CA GLU A 85 -5.84 2.67 11.71
C GLU A 85 -4.54 2.13 12.33
N LEU A 86 -3.50 1.93 11.53
CA LEU A 86 -2.21 1.42 12.00
C LEU A 86 -1.54 2.37 12.99
N VAL A 87 -1.63 3.68 12.77
CA VAL A 87 -1.08 4.69 13.69
C VAL A 87 -1.82 4.66 15.02
N GLU A 88 -3.15 4.57 15.02
CA GLU A 88 -3.92 4.48 16.26
C GLU A 88 -3.69 3.16 17.01
N GLU A 89 -3.60 2.04 16.29
CA GLU A 89 -3.21 0.75 16.87
C GLU A 89 -1.81 0.81 17.48
N SER A 90 -0.84 1.39 16.77
CA SER A 90 0.53 1.54 17.25
C SER A 90 0.61 2.42 18.49
N LYS A 91 -0.16 3.52 18.55
CA LYS A 91 -0.27 4.37 19.75
C LYS A 91 -0.89 3.62 20.92
N ALA A 92 -1.94 2.84 20.69
CA ALA A 92 -2.58 2.04 21.74
C ALA A 92 -1.59 1.00 22.30
N ASN A 93 -0.88 0.28 21.43
CA ASN A 93 0.13 -0.69 21.83
C ASN A 93 1.30 -0.03 22.58
N ALA A 94 1.78 1.13 22.12
CA ALA A 94 2.84 1.87 22.80
C ALA A 94 2.42 2.35 24.21
N ARG A 95 1.16 2.78 24.38
CA ARG A 95 0.62 3.15 25.70
C ARG A 95 0.54 1.94 26.62
N ALA A 96 -0.02 0.83 26.14
CA ALA A 96 -0.13 -0.41 26.91
C ALA A 96 1.26 -0.93 27.35
N GLU A 97 2.24 -0.91 26.45
CA GLU A 97 3.60 -1.30 26.77
C GLU A 97 4.26 -0.33 27.75
N GLY A 98 4.03 0.98 27.60
CA GLY A 98 4.49 1.99 28.55
C GLY A 98 3.93 1.77 29.96
N GLU A 99 2.64 1.47 30.08
CA GLU A 99 2.01 1.13 31.35
C GLU A 99 2.60 -0.15 31.95
N ARG A 100 2.86 -1.17 31.13
CA ARG A 100 3.51 -2.42 31.55
C ARG A 100 4.91 -2.18 32.10
N ILE A 101 5.72 -1.38 31.41
CA ILE A 101 7.07 -1.00 31.85
C ILE A 101 7.00 -0.23 33.17
N LEU A 102 6.07 0.72 33.29
CA LEU A 102 5.91 1.50 34.51
C LEU A 102 5.50 0.63 35.70
N ALA A 103 4.58 -0.31 35.49
CA ALA A 103 4.16 -1.26 36.52
C ALA A 103 5.33 -2.16 36.95
N ALA A 104 6.12 -2.67 36.00
CA ALA A 104 7.31 -3.47 36.30
C ALA A 104 8.37 -2.66 37.07
N ALA A 105 8.62 -1.41 36.68
CA ALA A 105 9.54 -0.52 37.38
C ALA A 105 9.09 -0.22 38.82
N ARG A 106 7.79 -0.02 39.05
CA ARG A 106 7.26 0.16 40.42
C ARG A 106 7.44 -1.10 41.28
N ALA A 107 7.16 -2.28 40.72
CA ALA A 107 7.37 -3.54 41.41
C ALA A 107 8.86 -3.77 41.75
N GLU A 108 9.76 -3.38 40.84
CA GLU A 108 11.21 -3.42 41.07
C GLU A 108 11.62 -2.49 42.22
N ILE A 109 11.15 -1.25 42.22
CA ILE A 109 11.43 -0.27 43.28
C ILE A 109 10.94 -0.77 44.64
N GLU A 110 9.74 -1.35 44.70
CA GLU A 110 9.22 -1.93 45.95
C GLU A 110 10.10 -3.08 46.46
N ARG A 111 10.60 -3.93 45.55
CA ARG A 111 11.51 -5.01 45.88
C ARG A 111 12.84 -4.48 46.41
N GLU A 112 13.44 -3.49 45.74
CA GLU A 112 14.69 -2.85 46.19
C GLU A 112 14.52 -2.16 47.54
N LEU A 113 13.39 -1.46 47.76
CA LEU A 113 13.07 -0.85 49.06
C LEU A 113 12.98 -1.89 50.18
N ASN A 114 12.36 -3.03 49.93
CA ASN A 114 12.27 -4.11 50.91
C ASN A 114 13.65 -4.71 51.20
N GLN A 115 14.49 -4.91 50.17
CA GLN A 115 15.88 -5.36 50.36
C GLN A 115 16.71 -4.35 51.16
N ALA A 116 16.61 -3.06 50.85
CA ALA A 116 17.31 -2.00 51.57
C ALA A 116 16.86 -1.92 53.04
N ARG A 117 15.55 -2.07 53.31
CA ARG A 117 15.02 -2.14 54.68
C ARG A 117 15.57 -3.32 55.46
N GLU A 118 15.69 -4.49 54.83
CA GLU A 118 16.24 -5.68 55.47
C GLU A 118 17.74 -5.51 55.78
N GLN A 119 18.50 -4.94 54.84
CA GLN A 119 19.91 -4.59 55.07
C GLN A 119 20.06 -3.59 56.23
N LEU A 120 19.22 -2.55 56.27
CA LEU A 120 19.22 -1.57 57.36
C LEU A 120 18.88 -2.22 58.71
N ARG A 121 17.92 -3.16 58.76
CA ARG A 121 17.60 -3.92 59.98
C ARG A 121 18.80 -4.72 60.49
N GLY A 122 19.53 -5.39 59.59
CA GLY A 122 20.76 -6.09 59.95
C GLY A 122 21.83 -5.16 60.53
N GLN A 123 22.03 -3.98 59.92
CA GLN A 123 22.96 -2.97 60.41
C GLN A 123 22.52 -2.39 61.77
N LEU A 124 21.23 -2.12 61.95
CA LEU A 124 20.65 -1.64 63.22
C LEU A 124 20.86 -2.64 64.36
N ALA A 125 20.68 -3.94 64.10
CA ALA A 125 20.96 -4.98 65.09
C ALA A 125 22.44 -4.96 65.52
N SER A 126 23.36 -4.82 64.57
CA SER A 126 24.79 -4.69 64.86
C SER A 126 25.10 -3.44 65.69
N VAL A 127 24.51 -2.29 65.35
CA VAL A 127 24.70 -1.03 66.09
C VAL A 127 24.10 -1.12 67.49
N ALA A 128 22.94 -1.78 67.64
CA ALA A 128 22.30 -1.99 68.94
C ALA A 128 23.15 -2.86 69.88
N ILE A 129 23.80 -3.91 69.37
CA ILE A 129 24.75 -4.74 70.15
C ILE A 129 25.94 -3.90 70.61
N VAL A 130 26.57 -3.15 69.71
CA VAL A 130 27.69 -2.25 70.06
C VAL A 130 27.28 -1.19 71.08
N GLY A 131 26.07 -0.64 70.94
CA GLY A 131 25.47 0.30 71.88
C GLY A 131 25.25 -0.34 73.26
N ALA A 132 24.69 -1.55 73.31
CA ALA A 132 24.46 -2.30 74.53
C ALA A 132 25.78 -2.66 75.22
N GLU A 133 26.82 -3.08 74.48
CA GLU A 133 28.17 -3.31 75.02
C GLU A 133 28.77 -2.04 75.63
N LYS A 134 28.57 -0.89 74.97
CA LYS A 134 29.11 0.40 75.45
C LYS A 134 28.39 0.89 76.71
N ILE A 135 27.08 0.68 76.81
CA ILE A 135 26.29 0.93 78.03
C ILE A 135 26.75 -0.03 79.12
N LEU A 136 26.82 -1.34 78.86
CA LEU A 136 27.28 -2.33 79.84
C LEU A 136 28.69 -2.00 80.36
N LYS A 137 29.64 -1.60 79.50
CA LYS A 137 30.97 -1.13 79.92
C LYS A 137 30.94 0.12 80.80
N LYS A 138 29.93 0.98 80.65
CA LYS A 138 29.77 2.21 81.44
C LYS A 138 29.09 1.91 82.78
N GLU A 139 28.12 1.00 82.81
CA GLU A 139 27.43 0.50 83.99
C GLU A 139 28.29 -0.48 84.82
N VAL A 140 29.27 -1.16 84.21
CA VAL A 140 30.36 -1.89 84.90
C VAL A 140 31.26 -0.87 85.60
N ASN A 141 30.74 -0.36 86.71
CA ASN A 141 31.41 0.58 87.58
C ASN A 141 32.48 -0.19 88.37
N ARG A 142 33.73 0.29 88.27
CA ARG A 142 34.89 -0.18 89.05
C ARG A 142 34.59 -0.27 90.56
N GLN A 143 33.67 0.56 91.05
CA GLN A 143 33.24 0.61 92.45
C GLN A 143 32.31 -0.53 92.86
N ALA A 144 31.47 -1.06 91.97
CA ALA A 144 30.56 -2.17 92.30
C ALA A 144 31.24 -3.54 92.23
N HIS A 145 32.31 -3.65 91.43
CA HIS A 145 33.08 -4.89 91.28
C HIS A 145 34.30 -4.98 92.21
N SER A 146 34.78 -3.87 92.80
CA SER A 146 35.82 -3.95 93.85
C SER A 146 35.31 -4.68 95.09
N ASP A 147 34.04 -4.44 95.46
CA ASP A 147 33.46 -4.99 96.68
C ASP A 147 33.20 -6.51 96.54
N MET A 148 32.71 -6.96 95.37
CA MET A 148 32.59 -8.41 95.08
C MET A 148 33.94 -9.12 94.93
N LEU A 149 34.96 -8.47 94.37
CA LEU A 149 36.31 -9.07 94.23
C LEU A 149 37.04 -9.15 95.58
N ASN A 150 36.79 -8.20 96.49
CA ASN A 150 37.32 -8.25 97.86
C ASN A 150 36.63 -9.34 98.70
N ASP A 151 35.33 -9.55 98.55
CA ASP A 151 34.61 -10.64 99.23
C ASP A 151 35.01 -12.04 98.72
N LEU A 152 35.32 -12.19 97.43
CA LEU A 152 35.83 -13.44 96.86
C LEU A 152 37.29 -13.73 97.26
N ALA A 153 38.12 -12.70 97.43
CA ALA A 153 39.50 -12.85 97.90
C ALA A 153 39.59 -13.17 99.41
N ALA A 154 38.54 -12.87 100.19
CA ALA A 154 38.46 -13.19 101.62
C ALA A 154 38.01 -14.64 101.91
N GLN A 155 37.63 -15.42 100.88
CA GLN A 155 37.25 -16.84 101.00
C GLN A 155 38.35 -17.83 100.54
N ILE A 156 39.57 -17.36 100.28
CA ILE A 156 40.79 -18.17 100.14
C ILE A 156 41.70 -17.87 101.34
#